data_AF-A0A6P6NIV7-F1
#
_entry.id   AF-A0A6P6NIV7-F1
#
_cell.length_a   1.000
_cell.length_b   1.000
_cell.length_c   1.000
_cell.angle_alpha   90.00
_cell.angle_beta   90.00
_cell.angle_gamma   90.00
#
_symmetry.space_group_name_H-M   'P 1'
#
loop_
_entity.id
_entity.type
_entity.pdbx_description
1 polymer ?
#
loop_
_entity_poly.entity_id
_entity_poly.type
_entity_poly.pdbx_seq_one_letter_code
_entity_poly.pdbx_strand_id
1 'polypeptide(L)'
;MDPAGEQVTVGQVSHHSIELIWTREHGTNWTDPPENWTCFILEQRKDRKHTYKQIHKGYNTRFTVENLEPKTTYTFRLKVTWPSGQLRYYPSVTASAEIYCAS
;
A
#
# COMPACT_ATOMS: atom_id res chain seq x y z
N MET A 1 8.02 -14.29 16.93
CA MET A 1 7.02 -14.53 15.88
C MET A 1 7.10 -13.36 14.94
N ASP A 2 7.49 -13.61 13.69
CA ASP A 2 7.57 -12.61 12.64
C ASP A 2 6.14 -12.10 12.35
N PRO A 3 5.84 -10.79 12.38
CA PRO A 3 4.53 -10.29 11.98
C PRO A 3 4.42 -10.32 10.45
N ALA A 4 4.52 -11.52 9.87
CA ALA A 4 4.48 -11.77 8.42
C ALA A 4 3.12 -11.43 7.79
N GLY A 5 2.13 -11.00 8.59
CA GLY A 5 0.76 -10.72 8.13
C GLY A 5 0.47 -9.28 7.71
N GLU A 6 1.37 -8.32 7.92
CA GLU A 6 1.10 -6.87 7.75
C GLU A 6 1.77 -6.25 6.51
N GLN A 7 2.14 -7.08 5.53
CA GLN A 7 2.71 -6.58 4.29
C GLN A 7 1.61 -6.12 3.33
N VAL A 8 1.89 -5.05 2.57
CA VAL A 8 1.12 -4.75 1.36
C VAL A 8 1.30 -5.89 0.35
N THR A 9 0.21 -6.30 -0.29
CA THR A 9 0.16 -7.37 -1.29
C THR A 9 -0.48 -6.84 -2.56
N VAL A 10 -0.16 -7.48 -3.69
CA VAL A 10 -0.70 -7.13 -5.00
C VAL A 10 -1.99 -7.92 -5.23
N GLY A 11 -3.07 -7.21 -5.51
CA GLY A 11 -4.37 -7.75 -5.88
C GLY A 11 -4.53 -7.86 -7.39
N GLN A 12 -5.66 -7.36 -7.92
CA GLN A 12 -5.89 -7.31 -9.37
C GLN A 12 -4.90 -6.39 -10.08
N VAL A 13 -4.45 -6.79 -11.27
CA VAL A 13 -3.54 -6.02 -12.12
C VAL A 13 -4.11 -5.94 -13.53
N SER A 14 -4.03 -4.75 -14.12
CA SER A 14 -4.34 -4.50 -15.53
C SER A 14 -3.19 -3.76 -16.21
N HIS A 15 -3.37 -3.42 -17.49
CA HIS A 15 -2.39 -2.65 -18.24
C HIS A 15 -2.32 -1.18 -17.81
N HIS A 16 -3.27 -0.69 -17.00
CA HIS A 16 -3.30 0.69 -16.51
C HIS A 16 -3.54 0.79 -15.00
N SER A 17 -3.64 -0.33 -14.27
CA SER A 17 -3.95 -0.31 -12.85
C SER A 17 -3.37 -1.46 -12.06
N ILE A 18 -3.07 -1.19 -10.79
CA ILE A 18 -2.61 -2.19 -9.81
C ILE A 18 -3.39 -1.97 -8.52
N GLU A 19 -4.12 -2.98 -8.09
CA GLU A 19 -4.76 -3.02 -6.78
C GLU A 19 -3.76 -3.48 -5.72
N LEU A 20 -3.74 -2.78 -4.58
CA LEU A 20 -2.90 -3.10 -3.44
C LEU A 20 -3.78 -3.32 -2.22
N ILE A 21 -3.49 -4.39 -1.48
CA ILE A 21 -4.28 -4.85 -0.33
C ILE A 21 -3.35 -5.07 0.85
N TRP A 22 -3.75 -4.65 2.04
CA TRP A 22 -3.03 -4.89 3.29
C TRP A 22 -4.01 -5.24 4.41
N THR A 23 -3.50 -5.75 5.52
CA THR A 23 -4.32 -6.11 6.68
C THR A 23 -4.32 -4.98 7.71
N ARG A 24 -5.38 -4.94 8.51
CA ARG A 24 -5.41 -4.13 9.73
C ARG A 24 -4.62 -4.86 10.80
N GLU A 25 -3.92 -4.11 11.65
CA GLU A 25 -3.24 -4.68 12.81
C GLU A 25 -4.25 -5.35 13.74
N HIS A 26 -3.89 -6.55 14.20
CA HIS A 26 -4.66 -7.26 15.22
C HIS A 26 -4.64 -6.44 16.52
N GLY A 27 -5.82 -6.07 17.02
CA GLY A 27 -5.96 -5.32 18.28
C GLY A 27 -6.42 -3.87 18.14
N THR A 28 -6.66 -3.37 16.92
CA THR A 28 -7.37 -2.10 16.72
C THR A 28 -8.84 -2.27 17.15
N ASN A 29 -9.18 -1.77 18.34
CA ASN A 29 -10.54 -1.80 18.84
C ASN A 29 -11.29 -0.60 18.21
N TRP A 30 -12.11 -0.87 17.20
CA TRP A 30 -12.84 0.15 16.42
C TRP A 30 -13.91 0.91 17.24
N THR A 31 -13.98 0.67 18.55
CA THR A 31 -14.78 1.42 19.51
C THR A 31 -14.12 2.73 19.93
N ASP A 32 -12.82 2.90 19.69
CA ASP A 32 -12.12 4.14 20.03
C ASP A 32 -12.46 5.28 19.05
N PRO A 33 -12.41 6.55 19.50
CA PRO A 33 -12.57 7.71 18.62
C PRO A 33 -11.61 7.68 17.41
N PRO A 34 -12.00 8.22 16.23
CA PRO A 34 -11.17 8.19 15.01
C PRO A 34 -9.77 8.81 15.14
N GLU A 35 -9.58 9.73 16.09
CA GLU A 35 -8.27 10.30 16.45
C GLU A 35 -7.28 9.27 17.01
N ASN A 36 -7.80 8.16 17.54
CA ASN A 36 -7.02 7.04 18.07
C ASN A 36 -6.84 5.91 17.05
N TRP A 37 -7.20 6.11 15.79
CA TRP A 37 -7.07 5.08 14.78
C TRP A 37 -5.70 5.09 14.10
N THR A 38 -5.18 3.88 13.89
CA THR A 38 -4.00 3.64 13.05
C THR A 38 -4.25 4.10 11.62
N CYS A 39 -3.36 4.93 11.09
CA CYS A 39 -3.45 5.44 9.72
C CYS A 39 -2.44 4.74 8.80
N PHE A 40 -2.92 4.33 7.62
CA PHE A 40 -2.16 3.71 6.56
C PHE A 40 -1.77 4.76 5.52
N ILE A 41 -0.48 4.78 5.18
CA ILE A 41 0.09 5.62 4.15
C ILE A 41 0.73 4.71 3.11
N LEU A 42 0.21 4.72 1.89
CA LEU A 42 0.80 4.00 0.78
C LEU A 42 1.71 4.96 0.00
N GLU A 43 2.95 4.51 -0.24
CA GLU A 43 3.91 5.28 -1.00
C GLU A 43 4.41 4.52 -2.22
N GLN A 44 4.55 5.23 -3.34
CA GLN A 44 5.11 4.73 -4.59
C GLN A 44 6.53 5.25 -4.76
N ARG A 45 7.45 4.38 -5.16
CA ARG A 45 8.83 4.73 -5.48
C ARG A 45 8.87 5.60 -6.75
N LYS A 46 9.73 6.61 -6.74
CA LYS A 46 10.07 7.45 -7.89
C LYS A 46 11.34 6.93 -8.55
N ASP A 47 11.25 6.65 -9.84
CA ASP A 47 12.24 5.92 -10.64
C ASP A 47 13.62 6.60 -10.68
N ARG A 48 13.65 7.94 -10.56
CA ARG A 48 14.88 8.74 -10.73
C ARG A 48 15.73 8.92 -9.48
N LYS A 49 15.22 8.68 -8.27
CA LYS A 49 15.91 9.07 -7.02
C LYS A 49 15.80 8.06 -5.87
N HIS A 50 15.19 6.88 -6.08
CA HIS A 50 14.82 5.96 -5.00
C HIS A 50 14.03 6.63 -3.85
N THR A 51 13.41 7.77 -4.12
CA THR A 51 12.55 8.48 -3.17
C THR A 51 11.14 7.95 -3.31
N TYR A 52 10.32 8.10 -2.27
CA TYR A 52 8.93 7.66 -2.27
C TYR A 52 7.99 8.86 -2.25
N LYS A 53 6.84 8.74 -2.91
CA LYS A 53 5.72 9.70 -2.87
C LYS A 53 4.53 9.03 -2.22
N GLN A 54 3.92 9.71 -1.26
CA GLN A 54 2.59 9.32 -0.76
C GLN A 54 1.56 9.40 -1.89
N ILE A 55 0.86 8.30 -2.13
CA ILE A 55 -0.23 8.18 -3.11
C ILE A 55 -1.59 7.91 -2.46
N HIS A 56 -1.59 7.42 -1.21
CA HIS A 56 -2.80 7.24 -0.41
C HIS A 56 -2.50 7.48 1.07
N LYS A 57 -3.49 8.02 1.79
CA LYS A 57 -3.49 8.12 3.25
C LYS A 57 -4.92 7.92 3.76
N GLY A 58 -5.11 7.03 4.71
CA GLY A 58 -6.44 6.77 5.28
C GLY A 58 -6.49 5.52 6.17
N TYR A 59 -7.70 5.01 6.36
CA TYR A 59 -8.00 3.84 7.21
C TYR A 59 -8.43 2.61 6.39
N ASN A 60 -8.40 2.75 5.07
CA ASN A 60 -8.70 1.67 4.14
C ASN A 60 -7.56 0.65 4.13
N THR A 61 -7.90 -0.58 3.77
CA THR A 61 -6.99 -1.72 3.62
C THR A 61 -6.77 -2.10 2.15
N ARG A 62 -7.30 -1.30 1.25
CA ARG A 62 -7.25 -1.52 -0.19
C ARG A 62 -7.17 -0.19 -0.91
N PHE A 63 -6.36 -0.14 -1.96
CA PHE A 63 -6.24 1.01 -2.84
C PHE A 63 -5.84 0.57 -4.24
N THR A 64 -6.50 1.11 -5.26
CA THR A 64 -6.16 0.87 -6.66
C THR A 64 -5.40 2.07 -7.21
N VAL A 65 -4.20 1.82 -7.68
CA VAL A 65 -3.40 2.81 -8.41
C VAL A 65 -3.81 2.75 -9.87
N GLU A 66 -4.29 3.86 -10.41
CA GLU A 66 -4.84 3.97 -11.76
C GLU A 66 -3.91 4.79 -12.68
N ASN A 67 -4.21 4.80 -13.98
CA ASN A 67 -3.48 5.54 -15.02
C ASN A 67 -1.99 5.21 -15.07
N LEU A 68 -1.63 3.95 -14.83
CA LEU A 68 -0.27 3.46 -14.93
C LEU A 68 0.13 3.29 -16.41
N GLU A 69 1.42 3.45 -16.66
CA GLU A 69 1.99 3.18 -17.97
C GLU A 69 2.03 1.66 -18.20
N PRO A 70 1.52 1.15 -19.33
CA PRO A 70 1.61 -0.26 -19.67
C PRO A 70 3.06 -0.73 -19.75
N LYS A 71 3.31 -1.97 -19.32
CA LYS A 71 4.63 -2.61 -19.26
C LYS A 71 5.65 -1.89 -18.37
N THR A 72 5.19 -1.03 -17.46
CA THR A 72 6.04 -0.36 -16.48
C THR A 72 5.97 -1.06 -15.13
N THR A 73 7.12 -1.25 -14.51
CA THR A 73 7.26 -1.83 -13.18
C THR A 73 7.22 -0.75 -12.12
N TYR A 74 6.32 -0.91 -11.15
CA TYR A 74 6.11 -0.01 -10.04
C TYR A 74 6.47 -0.67 -8.72
N THR A 75 7.04 0.11 -7.79
CA THR A 75 7.36 -0.34 -6.44
C THR A 75 6.60 0.48 -5.42
N PHE A 76 5.98 -0.20 -4.46
CA PHE A 76 5.15 0.39 -3.42
C PHE A 76 5.63 -0.05 -2.05
N ARG A 77 5.43 0.78 -1.03
CA ARG A 77 5.62 0.40 0.36
C ARG A 77 4.50 0.94 1.23
N LEU A 78 4.19 0.22 2.29
CA LEU A 78 3.24 0.65 3.31
C LEU A 78 3.98 1.29 4.47
N LYS A 79 3.47 2.43 4.92
CA LYS A 79 3.83 3.09 6.16
C LYS A 79 2.61 3.11 7.06
N VAL A 80 2.78 2.71 8.32
CA VAL A 80 1.77 2.79 9.36
C VAL A 80 2.16 3.89 10.35
N THR A 81 1.19 4.69 10.75
CA THR A 81 1.35 5.70 11.81
C THR A 81 0.29 5.51 12.88
N TRP A 82 0.73 5.50 14.14
CA TRP A 82 -0.16 5.37 15.28
C TRP A 82 -0.42 6.72 15.96
N PRO A 83 -1.52 6.85 16.71
CA PRO A 83 -1.84 8.06 17.49
C PRO A 83 -0.75 8.46 18.47
N SER A 84 0.01 7.49 18.98
CA SER A 84 1.18 7.70 19.84
C SER A 84 2.33 8.48 19.17
N GLY A 85 2.25 8.73 17.86
CA GLY A 85 3.30 9.33 17.06
C GLY A 85 4.34 8.32 16.55
N GLN A 86 4.21 7.05 16.94
CA GLN A 86 5.03 5.99 16.38
C GLN A 86 4.76 5.82 14.87
N LEU A 87 5.77 5.36 14.14
CA LEU A 87 5.61 4.95 12.75
C LEU A 87 6.44 3.72 12.43
N ARG A 88 6.01 2.98 11.41
CA ARG A 88 6.69 1.78 10.90
C ARG A 88 6.56 1.71 9.40
N TYR A 89 7.62 1.26 8.75
CA TYR A 89 7.62 0.89 7.34
C TYR A 89 7.62 -0.62 7.20
N TYR A 90 6.85 -1.11 6.25
CA TYR A 90 6.87 -2.50 5.83
C TYR A 90 7.70 -2.68 4.55
N PRO A 91 8.19 -3.90 4.28
CA PRO A 91 8.94 -4.18 3.05
C PRO A 91 8.14 -3.79 1.80
N SER A 92 8.86 -3.31 0.78
CA SER A 92 8.22 -2.90 -0.47
C SER A 92 7.77 -4.11 -1.30
N VAL A 93 6.71 -3.93 -2.07
CA VAL A 93 6.31 -4.84 -3.14
C VAL A 93 6.52 -4.21 -4.51
N THR A 94 6.73 -5.05 -5.51
CA THR A 94 6.91 -4.63 -6.90
C THR A 94 5.91 -5.36 -7.77
N ALA A 95 5.28 -4.64 -8.70
CA ALA A 95 4.34 -5.17 -9.66
C ALA A 95 4.46 -4.43 -10.98
N SER A 96 4.22 -5.12 -12.09
CA SER A 96 4.21 -4.52 -13.42
C SER A 96 2.78 -4.34 -13.89
N ALA A 97 2.47 -3.18 -14.47
CA ALA A 97 1.23 -3.02 -15.22
C ALA A 97 1.35 -3.86 -16.50
N GLU A 98 0.80 -5.07 -16.50
CA GLU A 98 0.95 -6.01 -17.62
C GLU A 98 -0.16 -5.82 -18.66
N ILE A 99 0.17 -6.06 -19.93
CA ILE A 99 -0.85 -6.17 -20.96
C ILE A 99 -1.48 -7.55 -20.82
N TYR A 100 -2.62 -7.64 -20.15
CA TYR A 100 -3.49 -8.79 -20.32
C TYR A 100 -4.35 -8.58 -21.57
N CYS A 101 -4.03 -9.34 -22.61
CA CYS A 101 -5.02 -9.74 -23.60
C CYS A 101 -6.03 -10.63 -22.88
N ALA A 102 -7.32 -10.29 -22.93
CA ALA A 102 -8.37 -11.22 -22.51
C ALA A 102 -8.25 -12.48 -23.38
N SER A 103 -8.11 -13.65 -22.75
CA SER A 103 -8.26 -14.96 -23.39
C SER A 103 -9.67 -15.49 -23.15
#